data_AF-X5DU94-F1
#
_entry.id   AF-X5DU94-F1
#
_cell.length_a   1.000
_cell.length_b   1.000
_cell.length_c   1.000
_cell.angle_alpha   90.00
_cell.angle_beta   90.00
_cell.angle_gamma   90.00
#
_symmetry.space_group_name_H-M   'P 1'
#
loop_
_entity.id
_entity.type
_entity.pdbx_description
1 polymer ?
#
loop_
_entity_poly.entity_id
_entity_poly.type
_entity_poly.pdbx_seq_one_letter_code
_entity_poly.pdbx_strand_id
1 'polypeptide(L)'
;MTGAFSVEDISIAVHRRSGLDTALGEELVREQIGTIEQSENRVIDPEQIGADDTERLVRLVEKVQPEVAARSLDDLYDAQVRCRDAVEHLEEARAHRDAAVCAALATGVSWDEVTTTTGLSRGQIADIRKVQPR
;
A
#
# COMPACT_ATOMS: atom_id res chain seq x y z
N MET A 1 32.00 30.89 -0.75
CA MET A 1 31.24 30.22 0.32
C MET A 1 30.78 28.90 -0.23
N THR A 2 31.47 27.80 0.09
CA THR A 2 31.00 26.45 -0.18
C THR A 2 29.89 26.16 0.83
N GLY A 3 28.64 26.36 0.43
CA GLY A 3 27.49 26.00 1.27
C GLY A 3 27.42 24.48 1.39
N ALA A 4 27.38 23.97 2.62
CA ALA A 4 27.00 22.60 2.88
C ALA A 4 25.47 22.52 2.87
N PHE A 5 24.91 21.50 2.22
CA PHE A 5 23.48 21.25 2.12
C PHE A 5 23.13 19.96 2.86
N SER A 6 21.95 19.89 3.42
CA SER A 6 21.42 18.65 4.00
C SER A 6 20.59 17.86 2.98
N VAL A 7 20.31 16.59 3.28
CA VAL A 7 19.33 15.78 2.52
C VAL A 7 17.95 16.47 2.46
N GLU A 8 17.54 17.14 3.53
CA GLU A 8 16.30 17.92 3.58
C GLU A 8 16.33 19.11 2.60
N ASP A 9 17.45 19.85 2.53
CA ASP A 9 17.60 20.95 1.58
C ASP A 9 17.48 20.46 0.12
N ILE A 10 18.08 19.30 -0.17
CA ILE A 10 18.01 18.67 -1.49
C ILE A 10 16.59 18.21 -1.79
N SER A 11 15.91 17.55 -0.84
CA SER A 11 14.53 17.08 -1.05
C SER A 11 13.56 18.24 -1.29
N ILE A 12 13.71 19.35 -0.56
CA ILE A 12 12.95 20.59 -0.77
C ILE A 12 13.23 21.18 -2.15
N ALA A 13 14.50 21.18 -2.59
CA ALA A 13 14.87 21.68 -3.91
C ALA A 13 14.26 20.84 -5.04
N VAL A 14 14.27 19.51 -4.91
CA VAL A 14 13.61 18.59 -5.84
C VAL A 14 12.10 18.81 -5.83
N HIS A 15 11.47 18.87 -4.66
CA HIS A 15 10.04 19.13 -4.51
C HIS A 15 9.60 20.40 -5.26
N ARG A 16 10.33 21.51 -5.08
CA ARG A 16 10.02 22.78 -5.75
C ARG A 16 10.12 22.69 -7.28
N ARG A 17 10.96 21.80 -7.82
CA ARG A 17 11.20 21.67 -9.25
C ARG A 17 10.27 20.67 -9.92
N SER A 18 10.03 19.53 -9.30
CA SER A 18 9.31 18.40 -9.91
C SER A 18 8.01 18.04 -9.20
N GLY A 19 7.67 18.70 -8.09
CA GLY A 19 6.49 18.39 -7.28
C GLY A 19 6.60 17.08 -6.48
N LEU A 20 7.77 16.44 -6.46
CA LEU A 20 8.01 15.21 -5.69
C LEU A 20 7.75 15.44 -4.20
N ASP A 21 7.03 14.54 -3.54
CA ASP A 21 6.86 14.59 -2.08
C ASP A 21 8.21 14.66 -1.37
N THR A 22 8.34 15.50 -0.35
CA THR A 22 9.63 15.74 0.32
C THR A 22 10.13 14.51 1.07
N ALA A 23 9.24 13.69 1.65
CA ALA A 23 9.66 12.47 2.36
C ALA A 23 10.17 11.41 1.39
N LEU A 24 9.46 11.20 0.27
CA LEU A 24 9.96 10.35 -0.80
C LEU A 24 11.25 10.91 -1.42
N GLY A 25 11.35 12.24 -1.55
CA GLY A 25 12.56 12.92 -1.98
C GLY A 25 13.76 12.61 -1.08
N GLU A 26 13.62 12.68 0.24
CA GLU A 26 14.69 12.33 1.18
C GLU A 26 15.11 10.86 1.07
N GLU A 27 14.15 9.95 0.94
CA GLU A 27 14.42 8.52 0.76
C GLU A 27 15.26 8.27 -0.49
N LEU A 28 14.85 8.84 -1.62
CA LEU A 28 15.58 8.72 -2.88
C LEU A 28 16.96 9.36 -2.80
N VAL A 29 17.11 10.53 -2.16
CA VAL A 29 18.42 11.15 -1.95
C VAL A 29 19.34 10.22 -1.14
N ARG A 30 18.85 9.62 -0.05
CA ARG A 30 19.64 8.67 0.76
C ARG A 30 20.03 7.42 -0.03
N GLU A 31 19.12 6.88 -0.85
CA GLU A 31 19.42 5.76 -1.74
C GLU A 31 20.54 6.12 -2.75
N GLN A 32 20.47 7.32 -3.34
CA GLN A 32 21.50 7.79 -4.26
C GLN A 32 22.84 8.08 -3.57
N ILE A 33 22.82 8.58 -2.33
CA ILE A 33 24.04 8.69 -1.51
C ILE A 33 24.67 7.31 -1.35
N GLY A 34 23.92 6.30 -0.90
CA GLY A 34 24.46 4.94 -0.73
C GLY A 34 25.01 4.35 -2.03
N THR A 35 24.37 4.64 -3.18
CA THR A 35 24.87 4.24 -4.50
C THR A 35 26.21 4.91 -4.82
N ILE A 36 26.35 6.20 -4.56
CA ILE A 36 27.59 6.95 -4.77
C ILE A 36 28.68 6.41 -3.85
N GLU A 37 28.41 6.27 -2.56
CA GLU A 37 29.37 5.76 -1.57
C GLU A 37 29.91 4.38 -1.94
N GLN A 38 29.05 3.47 -2.37
CA GLN A 38 29.43 2.13 -2.83
C GLN A 38 30.28 2.17 -4.10
N SER A 39 29.89 2.99 -5.08
CA SER A 39 30.58 3.07 -6.37
C SER A 39 31.93 3.80 -6.33
N GLU A 40 32.09 4.76 -5.41
CA GLU A 40 33.26 5.63 -5.31
C GLU A 40 34.12 5.35 -4.07
N ASN A 41 33.70 4.41 -3.22
CA ASN A 41 34.38 4.04 -1.98
C ASN A 41 34.70 5.26 -1.11
N ARG A 42 33.68 6.11 -0.89
CA ARG A 42 33.74 7.30 -0.03
C ARG A 42 32.49 7.38 0.84
N VAL A 43 32.50 8.30 1.81
CA VAL A 43 31.37 8.56 2.70
C VAL A 43 30.88 9.99 2.48
N ILE A 44 29.56 10.17 2.43
CA ILE A 44 28.88 11.46 2.32
C ILE A 44 28.07 11.65 3.60
N ASP A 45 28.33 12.74 4.33
CA ASP A 45 27.53 13.13 5.47
C ASP A 45 26.16 13.68 4.98
N PRO A 46 25.02 13.04 5.34
CA PRO A 46 23.70 13.50 4.94
C PRO A 46 23.33 14.91 5.44
N GLU A 47 24.02 15.43 6.46
CA GLU A 47 23.80 16.78 6.98
C GLU A 47 24.76 17.81 6.36
N GLN A 48 25.83 17.35 5.70
CA GLN A 48 26.89 18.21 5.17
C GLN A 48 27.35 17.78 3.78
N ILE A 49 26.46 17.92 2.80
CA ILE A 49 26.68 17.56 1.41
C ILE A 49 27.32 18.73 0.67
N GLY A 50 28.43 18.47 -0.03
CA GLY A 50 29.11 19.46 -0.86
C GLY A 50 28.27 19.89 -2.07
N ALA A 51 28.57 21.06 -2.63
CA ALA A 51 27.82 21.63 -3.75
C ALA A 51 27.82 20.72 -5.01
N ASP A 52 28.95 20.06 -5.30
CA ASP A 52 29.08 19.16 -6.47
C ASP A 52 28.18 17.92 -6.32
N ASP A 53 28.17 17.34 -5.11
CA ASP A 53 27.31 16.20 -4.78
C ASP A 53 25.84 16.59 -4.73
N THR A 54 25.55 17.80 -4.27
CA THR A 54 24.18 18.34 -4.24
C THR A 54 23.59 18.40 -5.65
N GLU A 55 24.28 19.03 -6.60
CA GLU A 55 23.77 19.13 -7.98
C GLU A 55 23.63 17.76 -8.64
N ARG A 56 24.56 16.84 -8.34
CA ARG A 56 24.50 15.45 -8.80
C ARG A 56 23.31 14.69 -8.22
N LEU A 57 23.09 14.75 -6.91
CA LEU A 57 22.00 14.07 -6.22
C LEU A 57 20.65 14.56 -6.72
N VAL A 58 20.47 15.88 -6.90
CA VAL A 58 19.26 16.44 -7.50
C VAL A 58 19.00 15.83 -8.88
N ARG A 59 20.00 15.78 -9.77
CA ARG A 59 19.86 15.19 -11.11
C ARG A 59 19.55 13.70 -11.09
N LEU A 60 20.16 12.94 -10.17
CA LEU A 60 19.91 11.51 -10.02
C LEU A 60 18.47 11.24 -9.56
N VAL A 61 17.99 11.98 -8.56
CA VAL A 61 16.61 11.85 -8.07
C VAL A 61 15.61 12.22 -9.16
N GLU A 62 15.83 13.30 -9.90
CA GLU A 62 14.96 13.69 -11.01
C GLU A 62 14.90 12.63 -12.12
N LYS A 63 16.01 11.91 -12.34
CA LYS A 63 16.06 10.84 -13.34
C LYS A 63 15.27 9.60 -12.90
N VAL A 64 15.31 9.26 -11.61
CA VAL A 64 14.72 8.03 -11.07
C VAL A 64 13.24 8.23 -10.68
N GLN A 65 12.82 9.46 -10.39
CA GLN A 65 11.45 9.80 -9.99
C GLN A 65 10.36 9.19 -10.91
N PRO A 66 10.44 9.25 -12.26
CA PRO A 66 9.40 8.70 -13.12
C PRO A 66 9.25 7.18 -12.98
N GLU A 67 10.36 6.45 -12.81
CA GLU A 67 10.35 5.00 -12.65
C GLU A 67 9.80 4.59 -11.27
N VAL A 68 10.08 5.37 -10.23
CA VAL A 68 9.47 5.18 -8.91
C VAL A 68 7.96 5.41 -8.99
N ALA A 69 7.53 6.49 -9.63
CA ALA A 69 6.11 6.79 -9.81
C ALA A 69 5.37 5.69 -10.60
N ALA A 70 5.98 5.17 -11.67
CA ALA A 70 5.41 4.07 -12.43
C ALA A 70 5.25 2.80 -11.58
N ARG A 71 6.29 2.42 -10.83
CA ARG A 71 6.22 1.27 -9.91
C ARG A 71 5.15 1.43 -8.84
N SER A 72 5.03 2.63 -8.25
CA SER A 72 3.97 2.89 -7.26
C SER A 72 2.57 2.78 -7.86
N LEU A 73 2.38 3.15 -9.12
CA LEU A 73 1.09 2.96 -9.81
C LEU A 73 0.80 1.49 -10.09
N ASP A 74 1.81 0.71 -10.48
CA ASP A 74 1.68 -0.74 -10.68
C ASP A 74 1.33 -1.44 -9.35
N ASP A 75 1.99 -1.08 -8.24
CA ASP A 75 1.69 -1.62 -6.91
C ASP A 75 0.26 -1.29 -6.47
N LEU A 76 -0.22 -0.06 -6.74
CA LEU A 76 -1.60 0.34 -6.46
C LEU A 76 -2.60 -0.43 -7.32
N TYR A 77 -2.28 -0.66 -8.59
CA TYR A 77 -3.12 -1.45 -9.49
C TYR A 77 -3.21 -2.91 -9.01
N ASP A 78 -2.08 -3.52 -8.65
CA ASP A 78 -2.03 -4.87 -8.10
C ASP A 78 -2.81 -4.98 -6.78
N ALA A 79 -2.67 -3.99 -5.89
CA ALA A 79 -3.45 -3.92 -4.66
C ALA A 79 -4.94 -3.80 -4.94
N GLN A 80 -5.34 -2.99 -5.92
CA GLN A 80 -6.73 -2.86 -6.34
C GLN A 80 -7.29 -4.19 -6.86
N VAL A 81 -6.54 -4.90 -7.71
CA VAL A 81 -6.93 -6.23 -8.22
C VAL A 81 -7.12 -7.20 -7.07
N ARG A 82 -6.16 -7.30 -6.14
CA ARG A 82 -6.27 -8.18 -4.96
C ARG A 82 -7.46 -7.83 -4.07
N CYS A 83 -7.75 -6.53 -3.89
CA CYS A 83 -8.92 -6.10 -3.14
C CYS A 83 -10.22 -6.53 -3.83
N ARG A 84 -10.32 -6.38 -5.15
CA ARG A 84 -11.48 -6.84 -5.91
C ARG A 84 -11.67 -8.36 -5.77
N ASP A 85 -10.62 -9.13 -6.00
CA ASP A 85 -10.67 -10.59 -5.92
C ASP A 85 -11.05 -11.05 -4.49
N ALA A 86 -10.56 -10.37 -3.46
CA ALA A 86 -10.94 -10.64 -2.07
C ALA A 86 -12.41 -10.31 -1.77
N VAL A 87 -12.98 -9.27 -2.40
CA VAL A 87 -14.40 -8.94 -2.28
C VAL A 87 -15.25 -10.02 -2.95
N GLU A 88 -14.89 -10.45 -4.15
CA GLU A 88 -15.59 -11.51 -4.88
C GLU A 88 -15.58 -12.82 -4.07
N HIS A 89 -14.42 -13.24 -3.56
CA HIS A 89 -14.34 -14.42 -2.70
C HIS A 89 -15.13 -14.29 -1.40
N LEU A 90 -15.20 -13.10 -0.80
CA LEU A 90 -16.00 -12.88 0.39
C LEU A 90 -17.50 -12.98 0.09
N GLU A 91 -17.95 -12.50 -1.07
CA GLU A 91 -19.34 -12.63 -1.52
C GLU A 91 -19.72 -14.08 -1.79
N GLU A 92 -18.86 -14.85 -2.47
CA GLU A 92 -19.04 -16.29 -2.67
C GLU A 92 -19.10 -17.05 -1.34
N ALA A 93 -18.17 -16.78 -0.42
CA ALA A 93 -18.14 -17.41 0.90
C ALA A 93 -19.41 -17.09 1.71
N ARG A 94 -19.93 -15.86 1.61
CA ARG A 94 -21.21 -15.47 2.23
C ARG A 94 -22.38 -16.22 1.61
N ALA A 95 -22.43 -16.33 0.29
CA ALA A 95 -23.48 -17.09 -0.39
C ALA A 95 -23.48 -18.57 0.02
N HIS A 96 -22.30 -19.19 0.11
CA HIS A 96 -22.14 -20.56 0.60
C HIS A 96 -22.59 -20.73 2.06
N ARG A 97 -22.18 -19.82 2.94
CA ARG A 97 -22.62 -19.81 4.35
C ARG A 97 -24.14 -19.71 4.43
N ASP A 98 -24.73 -18.79 3.69
CA ASP A 98 -26.16 -18.49 3.73
C ASP A 98 -26.99 -19.69 3.23
N ALA A 99 -26.53 -20.36 2.16
CA ALA A 99 -27.11 -21.61 1.68
C ALA A 99 -27.01 -22.74 2.72
N ALA A 100 -25.85 -22.89 3.38
CA ALA A 100 -25.66 -23.89 4.43
C ALA A 100 -26.56 -23.64 5.66
N VAL A 101 -26.73 -22.39 6.06
CA VAL A 101 -27.66 -21.98 7.13
C VAL A 101 -29.11 -22.36 6.77
N CYS A 102 -29.55 -22.05 5.55
CA CYS A 102 -30.88 -22.42 5.08
C CYS A 102 -31.08 -23.95 5.05
N ALA A 103 -30.09 -24.70 4.57
CA ALA A 103 -30.13 -26.16 4.52
C ALA A 103 -30.22 -26.79 5.92
N ALA A 104 -29.41 -26.33 6.87
CA ALA A 104 -29.44 -26.81 8.26
C ALA A 104 -30.81 -26.59 8.92
N LEU A 105 -31.41 -25.41 8.73
CA LEU A 105 -32.75 -25.13 9.25
C LEU A 105 -33.83 -26.00 8.57
N ALA A 106 -33.68 -26.29 7.28
CA ALA A 106 -34.61 -27.14 6.54
C ALA A 106 -34.56 -28.61 7.01
N THR A 107 -33.39 -29.09 7.47
CA THR A 107 -33.26 -30.44 8.06
C THR A 107 -33.67 -30.49 9.54
N GLY A 108 -34.11 -29.37 10.12
CA GLY A 108 -34.66 -29.30 11.48
C GLY A 108 -33.66 -28.92 12.56
N VAL A 109 -32.44 -28.49 12.20
CA VAL A 109 -31.48 -27.93 13.17
C VAL A 109 -32.11 -26.71 13.84
N SER A 110 -31.95 -26.61 15.16
CA SER A 110 -32.55 -25.52 15.93
C SER A 110 -31.89 -24.17 15.61
N TRP A 111 -32.64 -23.08 15.75
CA TRP A 111 -32.09 -21.73 15.60
C TRP A 111 -30.94 -21.47 16.57
N ASP A 112 -31.02 -21.97 17.80
CA ASP A 112 -29.97 -21.76 18.80
C ASP A 112 -28.66 -22.45 18.42
N GLU A 113 -28.73 -23.65 17.89
CA GLU A 113 -27.57 -24.39 17.41
C GLU A 113 -26.92 -23.72 16.19
N VAL A 114 -27.72 -23.21 15.24
CA VAL A 114 -27.21 -22.43 14.10
C VAL A 114 -26.54 -21.14 14.58
N THR A 115 -27.17 -20.39 15.50
CA THR A 115 -26.58 -19.14 16.02
C THR A 115 -25.28 -19.39 16.77
N THR A 116 -25.21 -20.46 17.55
CA THR A 116 -24.01 -20.85 18.32
C THR A 116 -22.87 -21.25 17.39
N THR A 117 -23.18 -22.03 16.34
CA THR A 117 -22.16 -22.54 15.40
C THR A 117 -21.63 -21.44 14.47
N THR A 118 -22.52 -20.58 13.99
CA THR A 118 -22.18 -19.57 12.96
C THR A 118 -21.81 -18.21 13.55
N GLY A 119 -22.13 -17.96 14.82
CA GLY A 119 -22.02 -16.65 15.45
C GLY A 119 -23.03 -15.62 14.92
N LEU A 120 -23.94 -15.99 14.03
CA LEU A 120 -24.95 -15.10 13.49
C LEU A 120 -26.09 -14.90 14.49
N SER A 121 -26.60 -13.68 14.57
CA SER A 121 -27.82 -13.38 15.32
C SER A 121 -29.06 -13.95 14.62
N ARG A 122 -30.13 -14.17 15.38
CA ARG A 122 -31.42 -14.59 14.83
C ARG A 122 -31.98 -13.61 13.77
N GLY A 123 -31.73 -12.31 13.94
CA GLY A 123 -32.12 -11.29 12.94
C GLY A 123 -31.41 -11.51 11.60
N GLN A 124 -30.09 -11.70 11.63
CA GLN A 124 -29.29 -11.96 10.43
C GLN A 124 -29.72 -13.26 9.73
N ILE A 125 -29.98 -14.33 10.49
CA ILE A 125 -30.49 -15.60 9.93
C ILE A 125 -31.88 -15.40 9.30
N ALA A 126 -32.74 -14.60 9.92
CA ALA A 126 -34.05 -14.29 9.36
C ALA A 126 -33.93 -13.53 8.03
N ASP A 127 -32.99 -12.60 7.92
CA ASP A 127 -32.75 -11.86 6.68
C ASP A 127 -32.17 -12.75 5.57
N ILE A 128 -31.23 -13.65 5.90
CA ILE A 128 -30.71 -14.68 4.98
C ILE A 128 -31.87 -15.48 4.35
N ARG A 129 -32.83 -15.92 5.17
CA ARG A 129 -33.99 -16.70 4.71
C ARG A 129 -34.99 -15.90 3.88
N LYS A 130 -35.02 -14.57 3.96
CA LYS A 130 -35.88 -13.74 3.11
C LYS A 130 -35.33 -13.62 1.69
N VAL A 131 -34.00 -13.65 1.55
CA VAL A 131 -33.30 -13.47 0.28
C VAL A 131 -33.20 -14.78 -0.51
N GLN A 132 -33.08 -15.92 0.17
CA GLN A 132 -33.07 -17.25 -0.44
C GLN A 132 -34.52 -17.79 -0.57
N PRO A 133 -35.13 -17.83 -1.77
CA PRO A 133 -36.46 -18.39 -1.94
C PRO A 133 -36.47 -19.89 -1.62
N ARG A 134 -37.61 -20.37 -1.10
CA ARG A 134 -37.84 -21.78 -0.76
C ARG A 134 -37.85 -22.69 -1.97
#